data_AF-A0A4U6C9X8-F1
#
_entry.id   AF-A0A4U6C9X8-F1
#
_cell.length_a   1.000
_cell.length_b   1.000
_cell.length_c   1.000
_cell.angle_alpha   90.00
_cell.angle_beta   90.00
_cell.angle_gamma   90.00
#
_symmetry.space_group_name_H-M   'P 1'
#
loop_
_entity.id
_entity.type
_entity.pdbx_description
1 polymer ?
#
loop_
_entity_poly.entity_id
_entity_poly.type
_entity_poly.pdbx_seq_one_letter_code
_entity_poly.pdbx_strand_id
1 'polypeptide(L)'
;MDARTERIATPLAVDLDGTLIATDLLWESVFLLLRRNPLYLFLLPVWLLSGKAHLKCEIAERVEIDPAGLPYRPEILRRLAEDKAAGRHIALATAQPRKFAEVVAAHLGFFDKVISTDRGCNMTSGSKRRALVEAYGDGGFDYAGNEKADIAVFEAARAAIVVAPDTAAARWHARHGGELVAAPRPTLRTMAKMLRAHQWLKNTLIAVPLVLSHEYFNPAAVVACALAFISFSSAASAIYILNDLFDLSLDRAHPTKRNRPFASGVLSIPFGFAAIGALLAFSFAVALWLPPLFMLVLCGYLAATTAYSLSFKRMLLIDVFALSGLYTIRILAGGVATNAEWSFWLLAFSIFFFLSLALVKRYVELRGTDVPPGERMAGRGYRPEDLETISQAGMAAAFSAALVMAMFIDSEAATGQYSRPWLMWPLAPLILYLTMRLWILARRDTMHDDPVVFIIRDWRSQLVGGFGILLLLAAGM
;
A
#
# COMPACT_ATOMS: atom_id res chain seq x y z
N MET A 1 29.87 17.40 -40.78
CA MET A 1 30.00 17.38 -39.31
C MET A 1 29.42 16.06 -38.87
N ASP A 2 30.14 15.23 -38.11
CA ASP A 2 29.61 13.92 -37.69
C ASP A 2 28.39 14.11 -36.78
N ALA A 3 27.37 13.26 -36.92
CA ALA A 3 26.13 13.32 -36.15
C ALA A 3 26.36 13.31 -34.63
N ARG A 4 27.48 12.74 -34.17
CA ARG A 4 27.88 12.73 -32.76
C ARG A 4 28.35 14.12 -32.27
N THR A 5 29.06 14.87 -33.11
CA THR A 5 29.54 16.22 -32.81
C THR A 5 28.38 17.22 -32.77
N GLU A 6 27.41 17.08 -33.68
CA GLU A 6 26.17 17.87 -33.67
C GLU A 6 25.28 17.58 -32.45
N ARG A 7 25.30 16.34 -31.95
CA ARG A 7 24.57 15.97 -30.73
C ARG A 7 25.18 16.59 -29.47
N ILE A 8 26.51 16.66 -29.38
CA ILE A 8 27.21 17.27 -28.24
C ILE A 8 27.07 18.79 -28.23
N ALA A 9 27.10 19.42 -29.41
CA ALA A 9 26.98 20.88 -29.55
C ALA A 9 25.59 21.42 -29.18
N THR A 10 24.54 20.60 -29.32
CA THR A 10 23.17 21.04 -29.05
C THR A 10 22.73 20.67 -27.63
N PRO A 11 22.30 21.65 -26.81
CA PRO A 11 21.86 21.41 -25.44
C PRO A 11 20.67 20.45 -25.38
N LEU A 12 20.58 19.67 -24.30
CA LEU A 12 19.44 18.82 -23.99
C LEU A 12 18.68 19.40 -22.81
N ALA A 13 17.44 19.82 -23.04
CA ALA A 13 16.50 20.16 -22.00
C ALA A 13 15.64 18.94 -21.62
N VAL A 14 15.43 18.70 -20.33
CA VAL A 14 14.65 17.57 -19.83
C VAL A 14 13.61 18.03 -18.82
N ASP A 15 12.39 17.52 -18.94
CA ASP A 15 11.36 17.71 -17.93
C ASP A 15 11.60 16.82 -16.70
N LEU A 16 11.05 17.25 -15.56
CA LEU A 16 11.20 16.53 -14.31
C LEU A 16 10.14 15.45 -14.13
N ASP A 17 8.88 15.85 -13.97
CA ASP A 17 7.77 14.95 -13.63
C ASP A 17 7.40 14.06 -14.81
N GLY A 18 7.16 12.78 -14.56
CA GLY A 18 6.84 11.79 -15.60
C GLY A 18 7.97 11.47 -16.60
N THR A 19 8.95 12.36 -16.76
CA THR A 19 10.10 12.24 -17.65
C THR A 19 11.34 11.75 -16.91
N LEU A 20 11.99 12.59 -16.09
CA LEU A 20 13.17 12.19 -15.32
C LEU A 20 12.80 11.28 -14.15
N ILE A 21 11.71 11.63 -13.44
CA ILE A 21 11.11 10.80 -12.39
C ILE A 21 9.81 10.16 -12.91
N ALA A 22 9.46 8.99 -12.40
CA ALA A 22 8.23 8.29 -12.81
C ALA A 22 6.95 8.88 -12.21
N THR A 23 7.07 9.76 -11.21
CA THR A 23 5.96 10.34 -10.45
C THR A 23 5.81 11.85 -10.69
N ASP A 24 4.84 12.44 -9.99
CA ASP A 24 4.56 13.88 -10.01
C ASP A 24 4.83 14.46 -8.62
N LEU A 25 5.84 15.33 -8.53
CA LEU A 25 6.26 15.97 -7.28
C LEU A 25 5.17 16.84 -6.66
N LEU A 26 4.21 17.37 -7.43
CA LEU A 26 3.13 18.17 -6.89
C LEU A 26 2.26 17.31 -5.96
N TRP A 27 1.84 16.14 -6.43
CA TRP A 27 1.02 15.22 -5.64
C TRP A 27 1.77 14.69 -4.43
N GLU A 28 3.05 14.37 -4.57
CA GLU A 28 3.89 13.97 -3.44
C GLU A 28 4.01 15.08 -2.39
N SER A 29 4.18 16.33 -2.84
CA SER A 29 4.35 17.47 -1.94
C SER A 29 3.05 17.84 -1.23
N VAL A 30 1.91 17.80 -1.95
CA VAL A 30 0.58 17.93 -1.32
C VAL A 30 0.40 16.86 -0.25
N PHE A 31 0.84 15.64 -0.54
CA PHE A 31 0.70 14.53 0.39
C PHE A 31 1.56 14.70 1.65
N LEU A 32 2.84 15.06 1.48
CA LEU A 32 3.74 15.37 2.59
C LEU A 32 3.20 16.52 3.45
N LEU A 33 2.59 17.54 2.82
CA LEU A 33 1.94 18.65 3.51
C LEU A 33 0.78 18.17 4.39
N LEU A 34 -0.12 17.36 3.85
CA LEU A 34 -1.27 16.82 4.59
C LEU A 34 -0.87 15.85 5.69
N ARG A 35 0.20 15.07 5.48
CA ARG A 35 0.76 14.20 6.52
C ARG A 35 1.34 15.00 7.69
N ARG A 36 1.93 16.17 7.41
CA ARG A 36 2.45 17.08 8.45
C ARG A 36 1.31 17.79 9.17
N ASN A 37 0.31 18.30 8.45
CA ASN A 37 -0.87 18.91 9.02
C ASN A 37 -2.08 18.78 8.06
N PRO A 38 -3.08 17.94 8.41
CA PRO A 38 -4.27 17.73 7.58
C PRO A 38 -5.10 19.00 7.34
N LEU A 39 -4.99 20.02 8.19
CA LEU A 39 -5.76 21.26 8.06
C LEU A 39 -5.39 22.07 6.80
N TYR A 40 -4.20 21.85 6.22
CA TYR A 40 -3.82 22.48 4.96
C TYR A 40 -4.73 22.08 3.79
N LEU A 41 -5.51 20.99 3.91
CA LEU A 41 -6.52 20.60 2.93
C LEU A 41 -7.48 21.75 2.59
N PHE A 42 -7.87 22.54 3.59
CA PHE A 42 -8.78 23.68 3.42
C PHE A 42 -8.12 24.91 2.80
N LEU A 43 -6.79 24.99 2.84
CA LEU A 43 -6.02 26.09 2.26
C LEU A 43 -5.62 25.84 0.80
N LEU A 44 -5.57 24.57 0.34
CA LEU A 44 -5.27 24.24 -1.06
C LEU A 44 -6.20 24.96 -2.06
N PRO A 45 -7.54 25.02 -1.86
CA PRO A 45 -8.42 25.78 -2.75
C PRO A 45 -8.13 27.28 -2.71
N VAL A 46 -7.83 27.84 -1.53
CA VAL A 46 -7.52 29.27 -1.36
C VAL A 46 -6.26 29.63 -2.16
N TRP A 47 -5.20 28.84 -2.03
CA TRP A 47 -3.97 29.06 -2.79
C TRP A 47 -4.16 28.85 -4.29
N LEU A 48 -5.02 27.91 -4.68
CA LEU A 48 -5.36 27.68 -6.09
C LEU A 48 -6.12 28.86 -6.72
N LEU A 49 -6.97 29.56 -5.95
CA LEU A 49 -7.67 30.77 -6.41
C LEU A 49 -6.68 31.90 -6.76
N SER A 50 -5.55 31.97 -6.06
CA SER A 50 -4.44 32.88 -6.36
C SER A 50 -3.55 32.40 -7.52
N GLY A 51 -3.88 31.25 -8.14
CA GLY A 51 -3.22 30.70 -9.32
C GLY A 51 -2.36 29.46 -9.05
N LYS A 52 -2.14 28.67 -10.12
CA LYS A 52 -1.39 27.40 -10.03
C LYS A 52 0.07 27.57 -9.60
N ALA A 53 0.75 28.64 -10.02
CA ALA A 53 2.12 28.93 -9.59
C ALA A 53 2.17 29.21 -8.09
N HIS A 54 1.22 30.00 -7.59
CA HIS A 54 1.12 30.34 -6.17
C HIS A 54 0.91 29.09 -5.31
N LEU A 55 -0.06 28.25 -5.68
CA LEU A 55 -0.30 26.96 -5.01
C LEU A 55 0.98 26.12 -4.89
N LYS A 56 1.71 25.94 -6.01
CA LYS A 56 2.93 25.14 -6.02
C LYS A 56 4.02 25.72 -5.11
N CYS A 57 4.20 27.05 -5.12
CA CYS A 57 5.19 27.70 -4.27
C CYS A 57 4.85 27.60 -2.78
N GLU A 58 3.58 27.83 -2.39
CA GLU A 58 3.15 27.73 -0.99
C GLU A 58 3.32 26.30 -0.45
N ILE A 59 3.08 25.27 -1.28
CA ILE A 59 3.35 23.88 -0.91
C ILE A 59 4.85 23.66 -0.72
N ALA A 60 5.68 24.12 -1.66
CA ALA A 60 7.12 23.92 -1.62
C ALA A 60 7.79 24.59 -0.40
N GLU A 61 7.30 25.73 0.05
CA GLU A 61 7.84 26.39 1.24
C GLU A 61 7.63 25.59 2.53
N ARG A 62 6.56 24.78 2.60
CA ARG A 62 6.15 24.06 3.82
C ARG A 62 6.62 22.60 3.87
N VAL A 63 7.17 22.10 2.76
CA VAL A 63 7.57 20.71 2.57
C VAL A 63 9.03 20.63 2.13
N GLU A 64 9.70 19.56 2.55
CA GLU A 64 11.01 19.16 2.05
C GLU A 64 10.87 17.83 1.33
N ILE A 65 11.60 17.70 0.22
CA ILE A 65 11.67 16.47 -0.56
C ILE A 65 13.05 15.87 -0.38
N ASP A 66 13.11 14.54 -0.23
CA ASP A 66 14.36 13.80 -0.28
C ASP A 66 14.63 13.41 -1.74
N PRO A 67 15.60 14.05 -2.43
CA PRO A 67 15.87 13.76 -3.83
C PRO A 67 16.40 12.33 -4.03
N ALA A 68 17.12 11.75 -3.07
CA ALA A 68 17.68 10.40 -3.19
C ALA A 68 16.58 9.32 -3.25
N GLY A 69 15.43 9.60 -2.62
CA GLY A 69 14.29 8.70 -2.58
C GLY A 69 13.36 8.81 -3.79
N LEU A 70 13.63 9.66 -4.80
CA LEU A 70 12.75 9.82 -5.95
C LEU A 70 12.86 8.64 -6.94
N PRO A 71 11.75 8.21 -7.58
CA PRO A 71 11.74 7.08 -8.50
C PRO A 71 12.25 7.53 -9.88
N TYR A 72 13.56 7.75 -9.99
CA TYR A 72 14.22 8.12 -11.24
C TYR A 72 14.09 7.02 -12.30
N ARG A 73 13.92 7.42 -13.56
CA ARG A 73 13.98 6.49 -14.69
C ARG A 73 15.45 6.18 -15.00
N PRO A 74 15.92 4.93 -14.79
CA PRO A 74 17.35 4.60 -14.93
C PRO A 74 17.86 4.82 -16.36
N GLU A 75 16.99 4.63 -17.36
CA GLU A 75 17.32 4.84 -18.78
C GLU A 75 17.65 6.31 -19.08
N ILE A 76 16.82 7.24 -18.59
CA ILE A 76 17.04 8.68 -18.74
C ILE A 76 18.22 9.14 -17.91
N LEU A 77 18.31 8.69 -16.65
CA LEU A 77 19.40 9.07 -15.75
C LEU A 77 20.77 8.68 -16.32
N ARG A 78 20.90 7.45 -16.82
CA ARG A 78 22.13 6.97 -17.47
C ARG A 78 22.46 7.79 -18.72
N ARG A 79 21.47 8.07 -19.57
CA ARG A 79 21.65 8.87 -20.80
C ARG A 79 22.11 10.29 -20.50
N LEU A 80 21.53 10.95 -19.50
CA LEU A 80 21.94 12.30 -19.08
C LEU A 80 23.37 12.31 -18.52
N ALA A 81 23.73 11.31 -17.72
CA ALA A 81 25.09 11.18 -17.21
C ALA A 81 26.12 10.94 -18.34
N GLU A 82 25.79 10.09 -19.31
CA GLU A 82 26.61 9.84 -20.50
C GLU A 82 26.75 11.09 -21.38
N ASP A 83 25.65 11.80 -21.66
CA ASP A 83 25.65 13.04 -22.44
C ASP A 83 26.48 14.13 -21.72
N LYS A 84 26.38 14.24 -20.38
CA LYS A 84 27.18 15.19 -19.59
C LYS A 84 28.67 14.87 -19.64
N ALA A 85 29.03 13.60 -19.47
CA ALA A 85 30.40 13.14 -19.56
C ALA A 85 31.01 13.38 -20.96
N ALA A 86 30.18 13.38 -22.01
CA ALA A 86 30.57 13.75 -23.36
C ALA A 86 30.69 15.27 -23.60
N GLY A 87 30.45 16.11 -22.58
CA GLY A 87 30.56 17.57 -22.66
C GLY A 87 29.30 18.28 -23.14
N ARG A 88 28.17 17.58 -23.26
CA ARG A 88 26.90 18.19 -23.67
C ARG A 88 26.33 19.06 -22.56
N HIS A 89 25.80 20.22 -22.92
CA HIS A 89 25.08 21.09 -21.99
C HIS A 89 23.69 20.53 -21.68
N ILE A 90 23.34 20.41 -20.39
CA ILE A 90 22.07 19.82 -19.96
C ILE A 90 21.28 20.81 -19.11
N ALA A 91 20.01 21.04 -19.46
CA ALA A 91 19.09 21.91 -18.74
C ALA A 91 17.92 21.13 -18.13
N LEU A 92 17.58 21.42 -16.88
CA LEU A 92 16.34 20.95 -16.25
C LEU A 92 15.24 21.98 -16.54
N ALA A 93 14.19 21.59 -17.26
CA ALA A 93 13.10 22.49 -17.65
C ALA A 93 11.75 21.97 -17.12
N THR A 94 11.38 22.40 -15.93
CA THR A 94 10.25 21.84 -15.17
C THR A 94 9.19 22.87 -14.80
N ALA A 95 7.94 22.42 -14.69
CA ALA A 95 6.84 23.20 -14.12
C ALA A 95 6.84 23.19 -12.58
N GLN A 96 7.80 22.54 -11.92
CA GLN A 96 7.92 22.51 -10.46
C GLN A 96 8.54 23.80 -9.91
N PRO A 97 8.24 24.16 -8.64
CA PRO A 97 8.85 25.30 -7.96
C PRO A 97 10.37 25.21 -7.95
N ARG A 98 11.01 26.39 -8.04
CA ARG A 98 12.46 26.54 -7.99
C ARG A 98 13.13 25.75 -6.87
N LYS A 99 12.58 25.80 -5.64
CA LYS A 99 13.10 25.06 -4.48
C LYS A 99 13.27 23.56 -4.77
N PHE A 100 12.30 22.92 -5.41
CA PHE A 100 12.37 21.48 -5.71
C PHE A 100 13.29 21.19 -6.89
N ALA A 101 13.21 22.01 -7.94
CA ALA A 101 14.05 21.86 -9.12
C ALA A 101 15.54 21.98 -8.78
N GLU A 102 15.91 22.97 -7.95
CA GLU A 102 17.30 23.17 -7.51
C GLU A 102 17.80 22.05 -6.61
N VAL A 103 16.97 21.53 -5.68
CA VAL A 103 17.34 20.39 -4.82
C VAL A 103 17.62 19.14 -5.66
N VAL A 104 16.76 18.84 -6.65
CA VAL A 104 16.99 17.70 -7.55
C VAL A 104 18.22 17.93 -8.42
N ALA A 105 18.41 19.15 -8.95
CA ALA A 105 19.56 19.46 -9.79
C ALA A 105 20.88 19.35 -9.02
N ALA A 106 20.93 19.85 -7.78
CA ALA A 106 22.08 19.77 -6.91
C ALA A 106 22.41 18.32 -6.52
N HIS A 107 21.39 17.49 -6.27
CA HIS A 107 21.58 16.08 -5.95
C HIS A 107 22.22 15.28 -7.11
N LEU A 108 21.78 15.56 -8.34
CA LEU A 108 22.24 14.83 -9.52
C LEU A 108 23.56 15.38 -10.10
N GLY A 109 23.85 16.67 -9.90
CA GLY A 109 25.16 17.28 -10.17
C GLY A 109 25.54 17.43 -11.64
N PHE A 110 24.65 17.10 -12.59
CA PHE A 110 24.94 17.14 -14.03
C PHE A 110 24.15 18.20 -14.82
N PHE A 111 23.36 19.05 -14.15
CA PHE A 111 22.62 20.13 -14.81
C PHE A 111 23.39 21.44 -14.82
N ASP A 112 23.45 22.09 -15.98
CA ASP A 112 24.10 23.38 -16.18
C ASP A 112 23.13 24.56 -16.01
N LYS A 113 21.84 24.33 -16.28
CA LYS A 113 20.79 25.35 -16.16
C LYS A 113 19.51 24.75 -15.60
N VAL A 114 18.82 25.49 -14.75
CA VAL A 114 17.51 25.12 -14.22
C VAL A 114 16.50 26.19 -14.63
N ILE A 115 15.47 25.77 -15.35
CA ILE A 115 14.30 26.55 -15.75
C ILE A 115 13.11 25.97 -14.99
N SER A 116 12.56 26.74 -14.05
CA SER A 116 11.55 26.28 -13.10
C SER A 116 10.40 27.29 -12.95
N THR A 117 9.31 26.87 -12.30
CA THR A 117 8.22 27.77 -11.90
C THR A 117 8.66 28.69 -10.76
N ASP A 118 8.26 29.95 -10.85
CA ASP A 118 8.40 30.97 -9.80
C ASP A 118 7.02 31.57 -9.46
N ARG A 119 6.89 32.33 -8.36
CA ARG A 119 5.63 32.87 -7.83
C ARG A 119 4.81 33.65 -8.89
N GLY A 120 5.46 34.30 -9.84
CA GLY A 120 4.82 35.07 -10.92
C GLY A 120 4.64 34.34 -12.26
N CYS A 121 5.28 33.18 -12.47
CA CYS A 121 5.27 32.50 -13.77
C CYS A 121 5.23 30.98 -13.62
N ASN A 122 4.10 30.38 -14.00
CA ASN A 122 3.96 28.93 -14.09
C ASN A 122 4.66 28.43 -15.37
N MET A 123 5.72 27.63 -15.22
CA MET A 123 6.57 27.16 -16.31
C MET A 123 5.97 25.94 -17.02
N THR A 124 4.74 26.11 -17.54
CA THR A 124 4.01 25.07 -18.27
C THR A 124 3.84 25.43 -19.74
N SER A 125 3.94 24.43 -20.62
CA SER A 125 3.62 24.53 -22.05
C SER A 125 4.24 25.77 -22.72
N GLY A 126 3.44 26.73 -23.18
CA GLY A 126 3.91 27.92 -23.90
C GLY A 126 4.92 28.78 -23.12
N SER A 127 4.84 28.87 -21.79
CA SER A 127 5.87 29.57 -21.01
C SER A 127 7.19 28.80 -20.98
N LYS A 128 7.13 27.47 -20.87
CA LYS A 128 8.31 26.58 -20.94
C LYS A 128 8.98 26.69 -22.32
N ARG A 129 8.19 26.66 -23.40
CA ARG A 129 8.66 26.89 -24.78
C ARG A 129 9.37 28.23 -24.91
N ARG A 130 8.73 29.32 -24.49
CA ARG A 130 9.31 30.68 -24.59
C ARG A 130 10.66 30.77 -23.87
N ALA A 131 10.74 30.26 -22.64
CA ALA A 131 11.98 30.27 -21.86
C ALA A 131 13.11 29.46 -22.52
N LEU A 132 12.79 28.33 -23.14
CA LEU A 132 13.78 27.50 -23.85
C LEU A 132 14.23 28.13 -25.17
N VAL A 133 13.30 28.71 -25.94
CA VAL A 133 13.61 29.45 -27.18
C VAL A 133 14.43 30.70 -26.88
N GLU A 134 14.13 31.42 -25.80
CA GLU A 134 14.93 32.57 -25.36
C GLU A 134 16.34 32.15 -24.92
N ALA A 135 16.49 30.98 -24.29
CA ALA A 135 17.77 30.48 -23.83
C ALA A 135 18.66 29.90 -24.94
N TYR A 136 18.08 29.24 -25.93
CA TYR A 136 18.82 28.39 -26.87
C TYR A 136 18.47 28.63 -28.35
N GLY A 137 17.43 29.41 -28.66
CA GLY A 137 16.91 29.63 -30.01
C GLY A 137 15.88 28.60 -30.45
N ASP A 138 15.12 28.93 -31.50
CA ASP A 138 14.14 28.02 -32.11
C ASP A 138 14.87 26.91 -32.90
N GLY A 139 14.57 25.65 -32.59
CA GLY A 139 15.35 24.50 -33.09
C GLY A 139 16.78 24.41 -32.54
N GLY A 140 17.11 25.16 -31.49
CA GLY A 140 18.46 25.23 -30.92
C GLY A 140 18.74 24.24 -29.78
N PHE A 141 17.78 23.39 -29.42
CA PHE A 141 17.87 22.44 -28.31
C PHE A 141 17.12 21.13 -28.63
N ASP A 142 17.55 20.02 -28.03
CA ASP A 142 16.76 18.80 -27.97
C ASP A 142 15.93 18.79 -26.67
N TYR A 143 14.76 18.16 -26.69
CA TYR A 143 13.87 18.16 -25.52
C TYR A 143 13.34 16.77 -25.18
N ALA A 144 13.43 16.42 -23.89
CA ALA A 144 12.82 15.23 -23.33
C ALA A 144 11.61 15.60 -22.46
N GLY A 145 10.45 15.03 -22.78
CA GLY A 145 9.16 15.32 -22.12
C GLY A 145 8.17 14.17 -22.27
N ASN A 146 7.01 14.27 -21.61
CA ASN A 146 6.05 13.15 -21.54
C ASN A 146 4.58 13.53 -21.73
N GLU A 147 4.21 14.80 -21.53
CA GLU A 147 2.80 15.18 -21.40
C GLU A 147 2.27 16.09 -22.53
N LYS A 148 0.94 16.25 -22.59
CA LYS A 148 0.30 17.19 -23.51
C LYS A 148 0.90 18.61 -23.44
N ALA A 149 1.28 19.07 -22.26
CA ALA A 149 1.84 20.40 -22.09
C ALA A 149 3.17 20.57 -22.85
N ASP A 150 3.93 19.49 -23.00
CA ASP A 150 5.23 19.47 -23.68
C ASP A 150 5.13 19.53 -25.21
N ILE A 151 3.95 19.33 -25.79
CA ILE A 151 3.76 19.36 -27.25
C ILE A 151 4.26 20.68 -27.85
N ALA A 152 3.95 21.81 -27.22
CA ALA A 152 4.43 23.11 -27.66
C ALA A 152 5.96 23.26 -27.60
N VAL A 153 6.63 22.50 -26.73
CA VAL A 153 8.09 22.48 -26.62
C VAL A 153 8.69 21.53 -27.65
N PHE A 154 8.07 20.37 -27.89
CA PHE A 154 8.48 19.44 -28.94
C PHE A 154 8.50 20.11 -30.32
N GLU A 155 7.52 20.96 -30.62
CA GLU A 155 7.44 21.70 -31.89
C GLU A 155 8.56 22.74 -32.08
N ALA A 156 9.17 23.23 -31.00
CA ALA A 156 10.29 24.19 -31.04
C ALA A 156 11.66 23.53 -30.85
N ALA A 157 11.69 22.24 -30.49
CA ALA A 157 12.91 21.48 -30.30
C ALA A 157 13.42 20.94 -31.64
N ARG A 158 14.74 20.80 -31.77
CA ARG A 158 15.38 20.13 -32.91
C ARG A 158 15.02 18.66 -32.97
N ALA A 159 15.10 17.98 -31.82
CA ALA A 159 14.70 16.59 -31.66
C ALA A 159 13.89 16.41 -30.37
N ALA A 160 12.80 15.64 -30.49
CA ALA A 160 11.95 15.27 -29.37
C ALA A 160 12.27 13.84 -28.88
N ILE A 161 12.51 13.72 -27.59
CA ILE A 161 12.63 12.45 -26.87
C ILE A 161 11.37 12.30 -26.03
N VAL A 162 10.44 11.48 -26.52
CA VAL A 162 9.14 11.29 -25.90
C VAL A 162 9.28 10.18 -24.87
N VAL A 163 9.24 10.55 -23.60
CA VAL A 163 9.43 9.63 -22.47
C VAL A 163 8.08 9.29 -21.89
N ALA A 164 7.76 8.01 -21.73
CA ALA A 164 6.56 7.54 -21.03
C ALA A 164 5.27 8.32 -21.39
N PRO A 165 4.95 8.49 -22.69
CA PRO A 165 3.98 9.50 -23.10
C PRO A 165 2.58 9.27 -22.56
N ASP A 166 1.90 10.36 -22.22
CA ASP A 166 0.45 10.36 -22.08
C ASP A 166 -0.25 10.11 -23.42
N THR A 167 -1.57 9.96 -23.42
CA THR A 167 -2.35 9.68 -24.63
C THR A 167 -2.21 10.78 -25.70
N ALA A 168 -1.91 12.03 -25.34
CA ALA A 168 -1.73 13.12 -26.28
C ALA A 168 -0.31 13.14 -26.86
N ALA A 169 0.72 13.03 -26.03
CA ALA A 169 2.12 12.93 -26.44
C ALA A 169 2.37 11.67 -27.29
N ALA A 170 1.72 10.55 -26.98
CA ALA A 170 1.83 9.32 -27.78
C ALA A 170 1.22 9.50 -29.17
N ARG A 171 0.08 10.20 -29.27
CA ARG A 171 -0.55 10.55 -30.56
C ARG A 171 0.29 11.54 -31.35
N TRP A 172 0.93 12.51 -30.68
CA TRP A 172 1.84 13.46 -31.30
C TRP A 172 3.07 12.73 -31.87
N HIS A 173 3.69 11.87 -31.07
CA HIS A 173 4.84 11.06 -31.47
C HIS A 173 4.54 10.15 -32.67
N ALA A 174 3.37 9.47 -32.66
CA ALA A 174 2.95 8.63 -33.78
C ALA A 174 2.80 9.39 -35.11
N ARG A 175 2.62 10.72 -35.07
CA ARG A 175 2.49 11.58 -36.27
C ARG A 175 3.80 12.23 -36.71
N HIS A 176 4.68 12.56 -35.78
CA HIS A 176 5.90 13.35 -36.05
C HIS A 176 7.20 12.56 -35.91
N GLY A 177 7.16 11.35 -35.34
CA GLY A 177 8.35 10.56 -35.02
C GLY A 177 9.06 11.04 -33.75
N GLY A 178 10.36 10.72 -33.64
CA GLY A 178 11.21 11.03 -32.49
C GLY A 178 11.77 9.79 -31.79
N GLU A 179 12.57 10.00 -30.74
CA GLU A 179 13.02 8.91 -29.88
C GLU A 179 11.91 8.60 -28.86
N LEU A 180 11.55 7.32 -28.69
CA LEU A 180 10.53 6.90 -27.71
C LEU A 180 11.20 6.10 -26.60
N VAL A 181 11.05 6.59 -25.37
CA VAL A 181 11.45 5.86 -24.16
C VAL A 181 10.17 5.34 -23.50
N ALA A 182 9.87 4.05 -23.67
CA ALA A 182 8.62 3.46 -23.18
C ALA A 182 8.63 3.29 -21.65
N ALA A 183 7.48 3.54 -21.00
CA ALA A 183 7.30 3.21 -19.59
C ALA A 183 6.67 1.81 -19.40
N PRO A 184 6.93 1.17 -18.24
CA PRO A 184 6.22 -0.04 -17.84
C PRO A 184 4.71 0.25 -17.77
N ARG A 185 3.91 -0.49 -18.53
CA ARG A 185 2.46 -0.37 -18.47
C ARG A 185 1.89 -1.11 -17.26
N PRO A 186 0.83 -0.60 -16.63
CA PRO A 186 0.14 -1.33 -15.58
C PRO A 186 -0.45 -2.62 -16.15
N THR A 187 -0.11 -3.76 -15.53
CA THR A 187 -0.65 -5.08 -15.88
C THR A 187 -1.73 -5.49 -14.88
N LEU A 188 -2.49 -6.55 -15.18
CA LEU A 188 -3.41 -7.15 -14.20
C LEU A 188 -2.69 -7.54 -12.90
N ARG A 189 -1.43 -7.98 -12.99
CA ARG A 189 -0.58 -8.25 -11.83
C ARG A 189 -0.28 -6.99 -11.02
N THR A 190 -0.07 -5.86 -11.69
CA THR A 190 0.08 -4.55 -11.02
C THR A 190 -1.18 -4.17 -10.26
N MET A 191 -2.37 -4.39 -10.85
CA MET A 191 -3.66 -4.15 -10.20
C MET A 191 -3.88 -5.07 -9.00
N ALA A 192 -3.63 -6.38 -9.14
CA ALA A 192 -3.74 -7.33 -8.04
C ALA A 192 -2.75 -7.03 -6.90
N LYS A 193 -1.55 -6.52 -7.23
CA LYS A 193 -0.56 -6.05 -6.26
C LYS A 193 -1.01 -4.78 -5.55
N MET A 194 -1.63 -3.83 -6.27
CA MET A 194 -2.22 -2.61 -5.71
C MET A 194 -3.35 -2.93 -4.72
N LEU A 195 -4.29 -3.80 -5.11
CA LEU A 195 -5.38 -4.25 -4.25
C LEU A 195 -4.89 -5.13 -3.08
N ARG A 196 -3.63 -5.57 -3.12
CA ARG A 196 -3.06 -6.56 -2.21
C ARG A 196 -3.95 -7.80 -2.10
N ALA A 197 -4.38 -8.37 -3.24
CA ALA A 197 -5.33 -9.49 -3.28
C ALA A 197 -4.93 -10.70 -2.42
N HIS A 198 -3.63 -10.94 -2.22
CA HIS A 198 -3.14 -11.98 -1.30
C HIS A 198 -3.56 -11.77 0.17
N GLN A 199 -3.85 -10.53 0.60
CA GLN A 199 -4.34 -10.22 1.95
C GLN A 199 -5.84 -10.48 2.10
N TRP A 200 -6.59 -10.65 1.00
CA TRP A 200 -8.02 -11.01 1.06
C TRP A 200 -8.22 -12.40 1.68
N LEU A 201 -7.17 -13.21 1.69
CA LEU A 201 -7.12 -14.48 2.40
C LEU A 201 -7.45 -14.34 3.89
N LYS A 202 -7.21 -13.19 4.52
CA LYS A 202 -7.61 -12.94 5.93
C LYS A 202 -9.12 -12.79 6.09
N ASN A 203 -9.81 -12.41 5.03
CA ASN A 203 -11.26 -12.23 5.04
C ASN A 203 -12.00 -13.56 4.87
N THR A 204 -11.30 -14.69 4.64
CA THR A 204 -11.93 -16.01 4.71
C THR A 204 -12.52 -16.32 6.09
N LEU A 205 -12.03 -15.62 7.13
CA LEU A 205 -12.60 -15.66 8.48
C LEU A 205 -14.08 -15.24 8.54
N ILE A 206 -14.58 -14.50 7.54
CA ILE A 206 -15.99 -14.13 7.40
C ILE A 206 -16.86 -15.38 7.18
N ALA A 207 -16.31 -16.45 6.61
CA ALA A 207 -17.03 -17.70 6.39
C ALA A 207 -17.09 -18.61 7.62
N VAL A 208 -16.32 -18.31 8.69
CA VAL A 208 -16.26 -19.17 9.89
C VAL A 208 -17.65 -19.38 10.52
N PRO A 209 -18.48 -18.34 10.75
CA PRO A 209 -19.81 -18.54 11.34
C PRO A 209 -20.74 -19.39 10.47
N LEU A 210 -20.70 -19.21 9.14
CA LEU A 210 -21.49 -19.99 8.18
C LEU A 210 -21.20 -21.49 8.27
N VAL A 211 -19.92 -21.86 8.44
CA VAL A 211 -19.51 -23.26 8.57
C VAL A 211 -19.96 -23.82 9.91
N LEU A 212 -19.80 -23.05 10.99
CA LEU A 212 -20.15 -23.50 12.35
C LEU A 212 -21.66 -23.62 12.56
N SER A 213 -22.47 -22.79 11.90
CA SER A 213 -23.94 -22.86 11.97
C SER A 213 -24.55 -23.93 11.05
N HIS A 214 -23.74 -24.68 10.31
CA HIS A 214 -24.19 -25.69 9.34
C HIS A 214 -25.08 -25.15 8.18
N GLU A 215 -25.12 -23.84 7.97
CA GLU A 215 -25.93 -23.17 6.94
C GLU A 215 -25.25 -23.12 5.55
N TYR A 216 -24.17 -23.89 5.37
CA TYR A 216 -23.38 -23.87 4.13
C TYR A 216 -24.11 -24.46 2.91
N PHE A 217 -25.23 -25.16 3.09
CA PHE A 217 -26.13 -25.58 2.01
C PHE A 217 -27.24 -24.57 1.71
N ASN A 218 -27.40 -23.53 2.53
CA ASN A 218 -28.41 -22.49 2.32
C ASN A 218 -27.89 -21.46 1.28
N PRO A 219 -28.49 -21.38 0.07
CA PRO A 219 -27.98 -20.49 -0.97
C PRO A 219 -28.00 -19.02 -0.56
N ALA A 220 -28.98 -18.60 0.25
CA ALA A 220 -29.07 -17.22 0.72
C ALA A 220 -27.91 -16.86 1.66
N ALA A 221 -27.57 -17.75 2.60
CA ALA A 221 -26.47 -17.56 3.53
C ALA A 221 -25.10 -17.56 2.81
N VAL A 222 -24.92 -18.44 1.82
CA VAL A 222 -23.72 -18.48 0.99
C VAL A 222 -23.54 -17.20 0.18
N VAL A 223 -24.62 -16.70 -0.46
CA VAL A 223 -24.59 -15.43 -1.20
C VAL A 223 -24.28 -14.26 -0.25
N ALA A 224 -24.92 -14.20 0.92
CA ALA A 224 -24.66 -13.15 1.89
C ALA A 224 -23.20 -13.17 2.39
N CYS A 225 -22.64 -14.36 2.65
CA CYS A 225 -21.23 -14.52 3.00
C CYS A 225 -20.30 -14.05 1.87
N ALA A 226 -20.61 -14.37 0.61
CA ALA A 226 -19.83 -13.93 -0.54
C ALA A 226 -19.87 -12.41 -0.72
N LEU A 227 -21.05 -11.78 -0.58
CA LEU A 227 -21.20 -10.32 -0.60
C LEU A 227 -20.42 -9.67 0.54
N ALA A 228 -20.48 -10.22 1.75
CA ALA A 228 -19.72 -9.74 2.90
C ALA A 228 -18.20 -9.82 2.66
N PHE A 229 -17.72 -10.94 2.10
CA PHE A 229 -16.32 -11.11 1.72
C PHE A 229 -15.86 -10.08 0.69
N ILE A 230 -16.64 -9.84 -0.35
CA ILE A 230 -16.33 -8.86 -1.41
C ILE A 230 -16.34 -7.44 -0.84
N SER A 231 -17.33 -7.09 -0.02
CA SER A 231 -17.43 -5.78 0.64
C SER A 231 -16.22 -5.53 1.55
N PHE A 232 -15.89 -6.46 2.45
CA PHE A 232 -14.73 -6.33 3.34
C PHE A 232 -13.40 -6.28 2.59
N SER A 233 -13.25 -7.07 1.52
CA SER A 233 -12.03 -7.09 0.72
C SER A 233 -11.82 -5.79 -0.04
N SER A 234 -12.90 -5.18 -0.54
CA SER A 234 -12.86 -3.87 -1.21
C SER A 234 -12.51 -2.76 -0.22
N ALA A 235 -13.16 -2.72 0.96
CA ALA A 235 -12.84 -1.80 2.04
C ALA A 235 -11.39 -1.94 2.53
N ALA A 236 -10.91 -3.17 2.75
CA ALA A 236 -9.54 -3.43 3.16
C ALA A 236 -8.54 -2.96 2.09
N SER A 237 -8.83 -3.18 0.80
CA SER A 237 -7.99 -2.72 -0.31
C SER A 237 -7.88 -1.20 -0.34
N ALA A 238 -8.96 -0.47 -0.09
CA ALA A 238 -8.95 0.99 0.00
C ALA A 238 -8.00 1.48 1.12
N ILE A 239 -8.06 0.87 2.32
CA ILE A 239 -7.15 1.20 3.41
C ILE A 239 -5.70 0.84 3.06
N TYR A 240 -5.47 -0.29 2.40
CA TYR A 240 -4.12 -0.65 1.99
C TYR A 240 -3.52 0.31 0.97
N ILE A 241 -4.31 0.78 0.00
CA ILE A 241 -3.89 1.81 -0.96
C ILE A 241 -3.59 3.11 -0.22
N LEU A 242 -4.47 3.54 0.70
CA LEU A 242 -4.24 4.73 1.51
C LEU A 242 -2.92 4.63 2.30
N ASN A 243 -2.67 3.49 2.93
CA ASN A 243 -1.43 3.23 3.66
C ASN A 243 -0.20 3.20 2.73
N ASP A 244 -0.30 2.61 1.54
CA ASP A 244 0.78 2.63 0.54
C ASP A 244 1.12 4.06 0.07
N LEU A 245 0.13 4.96 0.03
CA LEU A 245 0.35 6.39 -0.22
C LEU A 245 1.01 7.07 1.00
N PHE A 246 0.59 6.75 2.23
CA PHE A 246 1.19 7.28 3.46
C PHE A 246 2.66 6.91 3.65
N ASP A 247 3.02 5.69 3.26
CA ASP A 247 4.34 5.13 3.48
C ASP A 247 5.25 5.25 2.24
N LEU A 248 4.92 6.07 1.23
CA LEU A 248 5.68 6.20 -0.04
C LEU A 248 7.19 6.37 0.15
N SER A 249 7.61 7.34 0.97
CA SER A 249 9.04 7.60 1.21
C SER A 249 9.74 6.41 1.89
N LEU A 250 9.10 5.80 2.88
CA LEU A 250 9.61 4.62 3.58
C LEU A 250 9.65 3.39 2.67
N ASP A 251 8.65 3.23 1.81
CA ASP A 251 8.57 2.11 0.87
C ASP A 251 9.67 2.20 -0.19
N ARG A 252 10.03 3.40 -0.65
CA ARG A 252 11.12 3.60 -1.62
C ARG A 252 12.50 3.32 -1.03
N ALA A 253 12.72 3.63 0.25
CA ALA A 253 13.97 3.29 0.94
C ALA A 253 14.13 1.78 1.21
N HIS A 254 13.03 1.02 1.19
CA HIS A 254 13.04 -0.39 1.58
C HIS A 254 13.45 -1.32 0.42
N PRO A 255 14.31 -2.35 0.64
CA PRO A 255 14.87 -3.21 -0.41
C PRO A 255 13.83 -3.88 -1.33
N THR A 256 12.73 -4.39 -0.77
CA THR A 256 11.66 -5.06 -1.52
C THR A 256 10.41 -4.21 -1.76
N LYS A 257 10.06 -3.29 -0.85
CA LYS A 257 8.83 -2.47 -0.96
C LYS A 257 8.95 -1.34 -1.99
N ARG A 258 10.16 -0.98 -2.42
CA ARG A 258 10.39 -0.02 -3.52
C ARG A 258 9.72 -0.42 -4.83
N ASN A 259 9.47 -1.71 -5.02
CA ASN A 259 8.79 -2.27 -6.18
C ASN A 259 7.25 -2.21 -6.08
N ARG A 260 6.68 -1.57 -5.05
CA ARG A 260 5.22 -1.38 -4.93
C ARG A 260 4.74 -0.44 -6.04
N PRO A 261 3.52 -0.63 -6.60
CA PRO A 261 3.06 0.11 -7.77
C PRO A 261 3.13 1.64 -7.67
N PHE A 262 2.82 2.21 -6.50
CA PHE A 262 2.91 3.66 -6.26
C PHE A 262 4.35 4.11 -5.93
N ALA A 263 5.09 3.31 -5.13
CA ALA A 263 6.48 3.61 -4.78
C ALA A 263 7.38 3.67 -6.03
N SER A 264 7.17 2.76 -6.98
CA SER A 264 7.91 2.69 -8.24
C SER A 264 7.40 3.65 -9.32
N GLY A 265 6.31 4.39 -9.08
CA GLY A 265 5.71 5.31 -10.05
C GLY A 265 5.03 4.63 -11.25
N VAL A 266 4.70 3.33 -11.17
CA VAL A 266 3.95 2.64 -12.25
C VAL A 266 2.48 3.06 -12.21
N LEU A 267 1.95 3.35 -11.02
CA LEU A 267 0.63 3.93 -10.83
C LEU A 267 0.76 5.35 -10.27
N SER A 268 -0.05 6.24 -10.80
CA SER A 268 -0.09 7.63 -10.35
C SER A 268 -0.83 7.77 -9.03
N ILE A 269 -0.44 8.76 -8.23
CA ILE A 269 -1.09 9.09 -6.96
C ILE A 269 -2.59 9.46 -7.15
N PRO A 270 -2.98 10.25 -8.17
CA PRO A 270 -4.40 10.54 -8.44
C PRO A 270 -5.24 9.28 -8.71
N PHE A 271 -4.67 8.32 -9.45
CA PHE A 271 -5.34 7.04 -9.67
C PHE A 271 -5.56 6.29 -8.36
N GLY A 272 -4.60 6.34 -7.43
CA GLY A 272 -4.75 5.78 -6.08
C GLY A 272 -5.93 6.37 -5.33
N PHE A 273 -6.12 7.69 -5.35
CA PHE A 273 -7.27 8.34 -4.71
C PHE A 273 -8.61 7.98 -5.37
N ALA A 274 -8.65 7.98 -6.70
CA ALA A 274 -9.82 7.54 -7.43
C ALA A 274 -10.18 6.08 -7.11
N ALA A 275 -9.18 5.20 -7.01
CA ALA A 275 -9.35 3.80 -6.64
C ALA A 275 -9.85 3.64 -5.20
N ILE A 276 -9.33 4.41 -4.23
CA ILE A 276 -9.84 4.44 -2.85
C ILE A 276 -11.33 4.80 -2.84
N GLY A 277 -11.71 5.90 -3.50
CA GLY A 277 -13.10 6.35 -3.56
C GLY A 277 -14.02 5.32 -4.22
N ALA A 278 -13.60 4.75 -5.35
CA ALA A 278 -14.35 3.72 -6.06
C ALA A 278 -14.52 2.43 -5.23
N LEU A 279 -13.46 1.96 -4.56
CA LEU A 279 -13.50 0.75 -3.73
C LEU A 279 -14.37 0.93 -2.48
N LEU A 280 -14.33 2.09 -1.84
CA LEU A 280 -15.21 2.40 -0.71
C LEU A 280 -16.67 2.50 -1.17
N ALA A 281 -16.94 3.24 -2.25
CA ALA A 281 -18.29 3.35 -2.81
C ALA A 281 -18.85 1.96 -3.18
N PHE A 282 -18.03 1.12 -3.83
CA PHE A 282 -18.40 -0.26 -4.14
C PHE A 282 -18.62 -1.11 -2.88
N SER A 283 -17.75 -1.01 -1.89
CA SER A 283 -17.88 -1.74 -0.61
C SER A 283 -19.19 -1.41 0.10
N PHE A 284 -19.55 -0.13 0.19
CA PHE A 284 -20.80 0.32 0.79
C PHE A 284 -22.02 -0.02 -0.06
N ALA A 285 -21.92 0.06 -1.39
CA ALA A 285 -23.00 -0.36 -2.29
C ALA A 285 -23.34 -1.84 -2.12
N VAL A 286 -22.34 -2.71 -2.01
CA VAL A 286 -22.52 -4.14 -1.73
C VAL A 286 -23.09 -4.35 -0.32
N ALA A 287 -22.66 -3.56 0.66
CA ALA A 287 -23.15 -3.66 2.04
C ALA A 287 -24.65 -3.31 2.19
N LEU A 288 -25.25 -2.56 1.24
CA LEU A 288 -26.70 -2.28 1.23
C LEU A 288 -27.56 -3.53 1.03
N TRP A 289 -26.98 -4.61 0.51
CA TRP A 289 -27.66 -5.88 0.26
C TRP A 289 -27.55 -6.84 1.46
N LEU A 290 -26.92 -6.38 2.54
CA LEU A 290 -26.72 -7.11 3.78
C LEU A 290 -27.49 -6.45 4.93
N PRO A 291 -27.68 -7.13 6.07
CA PRO A 291 -28.36 -6.56 7.21
C PRO A 291 -27.75 -5.22 7.65
N PRO A 292 -28.54 -4.21 8.08
CA PRO A 292 -28.01 -2.88 8.45
C PRO A 292 -26.91 -2.91 9.50
N LEU A 293 -26.94 -3.89 10.41
CA LEU A 293 -25.89 -4.09 11.42
C LEU A 293 -24.52 -4.38 10.78
N PHE A 294 -24.48 -5.01 9.60
CA PHE A 294 -23.24 -5.24 8.86
C PHE A 294 -22.54 -3.93 8.47
N MET A 295 -23.32 -2.89 8.10
CA MET A 295 -22.75 -1.57 7.82
C MET A 295 -22.06 -0.97 9.05
N LEU A 296 -22.67 -1.13 10.23
CA LEU A 296 -22.06 -0.66 11.48
C LEU A 296 -20.74 -1.40 11.76
N VAL A 297 -20.70 -2.71 11.56
CA VAL A 297 -19.48 -3.52 11.72
C VAL A 297 -18.41 -3.12 10.71
N LEU A 298 -18.79 -2.86 9.44
CA LEU A 298 -17.89 -2.39 8.40
C LEU A 298 -17.30 -1.01 8.73
N CYS A 299 -18.13 -0.06 9.17
CA CYS A 299 -17.67 1.26 9.63
C CYS A 299 -16.74 1.15 10.84
N GLY A 300 -17.08 0.31 11.82
CA GLY A 300 -16.22 0.02 12.98
C GLY A 300 -14.87 -0.58 12.57
N TYR A 301 -14.88 -1.52 11.61
CA TYR A 301 -13.67 -2.10 11.02
C TYR A 301 -12.80 -1.04 10.33
N LEU A 302 -13.40 -0.17 9.50
CA LEU A 302 -12.68 0.91 8.81
C LEU A 302 -12.06 1.89 9.82
N ALA A 303 -12.82 2.28 10.84
CA ALA A 303 -12.35 3.16 11.91
C ALA A 303 -11.20 2.52 12.71
N ALA A 304 -11.36 1.27 13.15
CA ALA A 304 -10.35 0.54 13.91
C ALA A 304 -9.06 0.31 13.11
N THR A 305 -9.17 -0.03 11.82
CA THR A 305 -8.00 -0.25 10.95
C THR A 305 -7.26 1.06 10.65
N THR A 306 -8.00 2.17 10.50
CA THR A 306 -7.43 3.51 10.33
C THR A 306 -6.73 3.97 11.62
N ALA A 307 -7.39 3.85 12.77
CA ALA A 307 -6.83 4.14 14.10
C ALA A 307 -5.58 3.30 14.38
N TYR A 308 -5.59 2.03 13.97
CA TYR A 308 -4.41 1.17 14.04
C TYR A 308 -3.25 1.72 13.22
N SER A 309 -3.51 2.10 11.96
CA SER A 309 -2.48 2.57 11.04
C SER A 309 -1.86 3.91 11.46
N LEU A 310 -2.65 4.80 12.06
CA LEU A 310 -2.21 6.12 12.51
C LEU A 310 -1.51 6.06 13.88
N SER A 311 -2.11 5.36 14.86
CA SER A 311 -1.76 5.48 16.27
C SER A 311 -1.45 4.15 16.95
N PHE A 312 -2.37 3.17 16.93
CA PHE A 312 -2.21 1.98 17.79
C PHE A 312 -0.98 1.15 17.44
N LYS A 313 -0.54 1.15 16.18
CA LYS A 313 0.66 0.43 15.73
C LYS A 313 1.94 0.85 16.46
N ARG A 314 1.95 2.02 17.10
CA ARG A 314 3.08 2.63 17.83
C ARG A 314 3.04 2.38 19.34
N MET A 315 1.90 1.93 19.87
CA MET A 315 1.67 1.72 21.30
C MET A 315 2.03 0.29 21.69
N LEU A 316 2.70 0.12 22.83
CA LEU A 316 3.08 -1.19 23.37
C LEU A 316 1.82 -2.02 23.69
N LEU A 317 1.78 -3.27 23.24
CA LEU A 317 0.69 -4.26 23.37
C LEU A 317 -0.67 -3.88 22.75
N ILE A 318 -1.04 -2.59 22.71
CA ILE A 318 -2.28 -2.13 22.07
C ILE A 318 -2.32 -2.54 20.60
N ASP A 319 -1.17 -2.59 19.93
CA ASP A 319 -1.08 -3.07 18.55
C ASP A 319 -1.51 -4.54 18.39
N VAL A 320 -1.08 -5.45 19.28
CA VAL A 320 -1.42 -6.88 19.19
C VAL A 320 -2.86 -7.14 19.61
N PHE A 321 -3.38 -6.41 20.60
CA PHE A 321 -4.81 -6.46 20.96
C PHE A 321 -5.69 -5.89 19.85
N ALA A 322 -5.26 -4.80 19.20
CA ALA A 322 -5.99 -4.26 18.05
C ALA A 322 -5.96 -5.25 16.88
N LEU A 323 -4.83 -5.91 16.61
CA LEU A 323 -4.75 -6.94 15.56
C LEU A 323 -5.66 -8.13 15.85
N SER A 324 -5.67 -8.66 17.07
CA SER A 324 -6.58 -9.75 17.44
C SER A 324 -8.03 -9.34 17.28
N GLY A 325 -8.41 -8.17 17.80
CA GLY A 325 -9.74 -7.60 17.63
C GLY A 325 -10.14 -7.41 16.17
N LEU A 326 -9.25 -6.93 15.31
CA LEU A 326 -9.51 -6.80 13.87
C LEU A 326 -9.75 -8.16 13.19
N TYR A 327 -9.08 -9.22 13.61
CA TYR A 327 -9.38 -10.58 13.13
C TYR A 327 -10.74 -11.06 13.65
N THR A 328 -11.06 -10.85 14.93
CA THR A 328 -12.35 -11.19 15.51
C THR A 328 -13.52 -10.45 14.86
N ILE A 329 -13.35 -9.16 14.51
CA ILE A 329 -14.37 -8.37 13.79
C ILE A 329 -14.76 -8.99 12.45
N ARG A 330 -13.85 -9.71 11.77
CA ARG A 330 -14.20 -10.42 10.52
C ARG A 330 -15.16 -11.57 10.77
N ILE A 331 -14.97 -12.29 11.87
CA ILE A 331 -15.90 -13.36 12.29
C ILE A 331 -17.24 -12.74 12.66
N LEU A 332 -17.25 -11.64 13.43
CA LEU A 332 -18.47 -10.90 13.77
C LEU A 332 -19.23 -10.45 12.51
N ALA A 333 -18.52 -9.90 11.52
CA ALA A 333 -19.10 -9.47 10.26
C ALA A 333 -19.75 -10.64 9.48
N GLY A 334 -19.12 -11.81 9.50
CA GLY A 334 -19.67 -13.03 8.91
C GLY A 334 -20.96 -13.48 9.57
N GLY A 335 -21.01 -13.47 10.91
CA GLY A 335 -22.20 -13.86 11.67
C GLY A 335 -23.36 -12.92 11.37
N VAL A 336 -23.12 -11.61 11.40
CA VAL A 336 -24.14 -10.60 11.07
C VAL A 336 -24.59 -10.71 9.62
N ALA A 337 -23.69 -10.93 8.66
CA ALA A 337 -24.06 -11.03 7.24
C ALA A 337 -24.94 -12.25 6.96
N THR A 338 -24.64 -13.38 7.61
CA THR A 338 -25.34 -14.66 7.40
C THR A 338 -26.52 -14.86 8.35
N ASN A 339 -26.75 -13.91 9.27
CA ASN A 339 -27.70 -14.02 10.38
C ASN A 339 -27.46 -15.27 11.25
N ALA A 340 -26.20 -15.74 11.30
CA ALA A 340 -25.79 -16.85 12.15
C ALA A 340 -25.58 -16.34 13.58
N GLU A 341 -26.11 -17.07 14.56
CA GLU A 341 -25.87 -16.76 15.97
C GLU A 341 -24.39 -16.92 16.32
N TRP A 342 -23.85 -15.94 17.02
CA TRP A 342 -22.50 -16.00 17.55
C TRP A 342 -22.48 -16.60 18.96
N SER A 343 -21.62 -17.59 19.21
CA SER A 343 -21.38 -18.04 20.57
C SER A 343 -20.33 -17.16 21.24
N PHE A 344 -20.55 -16.83 22.52
CA PHE A 344 -19.54 -16.17 23.35
C PHE A 344 -18.20 -16.93 23.31
N TRP A 345 -18.27 -18.26 23.31
CA TRP A 345 -17.13 -19.16 23.20
C TRP A 345 -16.31 -18.97 21.93
N LEU A 346 -16.97 -18.81 20.77
CA LEU A 346 -16.27 -18.57 19.49
C LEU A 346 -15.49 -17.26 19.52
N LEU A 347 -16.06 -16.20 20.11
CA LEU A 347 -15.39 -14.91 20.22
C LEU A 347 -14.23 -14.95 21.22
N ALA A 348 -14.42 -15.58 22.38
CA ALA A 348 -13.36 -15.77 23.36
C ALA A 348 -12.19 -16.59 22.77
N PHE A 349 -12.49 -17.70 22.11
CA PHE A 349 -11.50 -18.51 21.40
C PHE A 349 -10.74 -17.69 20.36
N SER A 350 -11.47 -16.97 19.51
CA SER A 350 -10.94 -16.12 18.44
C SER A 350 -9.96 -15.09 18.99
N ILE A 351 -10.31 -14.38 20.06
CA ILE A 351 -9.45 -13.35 20.66
C ILE A 351 -8.12 -13.94 21.12
N PHE A 352 -8.12 -15.04 21.87
CA PHE A 352 -6.88 -15.66 22.36
C PHE A 352 -6.05 -16.28 21.23
N PHE A 353 -6.71 -16.96 20.28
CA PHE A 353 -6.04 -17.54 19.13
C PHE A 353 -5.34 -16.48 18.29
N PHE A 354 -6.06 -15.41 17.90
CA PHE A 354 -5.48 -14.33 17.11
C PHE A 354 -4.50 -13.47 17.89
N LEU A 355 -4.64 -13.34 19.22
CA LEU A 355 -3.64 -12.69 20.06
C LEU A 355 -2.32 -13.46 20.02
N SER A 356 -2.35 -14.79 20.11
CA SER A 356 -1.14 -15.62 19.96
C SER A 356 -0.49 -15.40 18.59
N LEU A 357 -1.28 -15.41 17.51
CA LEU A 357 -0.76 -15.15 16.16
C LEU A 357 -0.20 -13.72 16.01
N ALA A 358 -0.85 -12.71 16.59
CA ALA A 358 -0.36 -11.34 16.58
C ALA A 358 0.97 -11.19 17.33
N LEU A 359 1.13 -11.91 18.45
CA LEU A 359 2.37 -11.96 19.21
C LEU A 359 3.48 -12.71 18.45
N VAL A 360 3.17 -13.80 17.72
CA VAL A 360 4.15 -14.44 16.82
C VAL A 360 4.66 -13.44 15.79
N LYS A 361 3.76 -12.68 15.16
CA LYS A 361 4.13 -11.66 14.18
C LYS A 361 5.07 -10.62 14.79
N ARG A 362 4.75 -10.14 16.00
CA ARG A 362 5.58 -9.17 16.70
C ARG A 362 6.94 -9.75 17.10
N TYR A 363 6.97 -11.00 17.54
CA TYR A 363 8.19 -11.71 17.90
C TYR A 363 9.16 -11.80 16.71
N VAL A 364 8.66 -12.22 15.54
CA VAL A 364 9.46 -12.30 14.31
C VAL A 364 9.92 -10.92 13.85
N GLU A 365 9.05 -9.90 13.89
CA GLU A 365 9.38 -8.52 13.48
C GLU A 365 10.48 -7.91 14.37
N LEU A 366 10.40 -8.14 15.68
CA LEU A 366 11.38 -7.64 16.66
C LEU A 366 12.73 -8.37 16.51
N ARG A 367 12.72 -9.70 16.36
CA ARG A 367 13.94 -10.49 16.20
C ARG A 367 14.66 -10.26 14.88
N GLY A 368 13.90 -9.98 13.83
CA GLY A 368 14.43 -9.73 12.48
C GLY A 368 14.98 -8.31 12.27
N THR A 369 14.87 -7.43 13.27
CA THR A 369 15.38 -6.05 13.20
C THR A 369 16.54 -5.89 14.18
N ASP A 370 17.69 -5.45 13.68
CA ASP A 370 18.84 -5.13 14.53
C ASP A 370 18.59 -3.77 15.22
N VAL A 371 18.17 -3.82 16.49
CA VAL A 371 17.86 -2.64 17.30
C VAL A 371 18.83 -2.59 18.47
N PRO A 372 19.56 -1.47 18.69
CA PRO A 372 20.45 -1.34 19.83
C PRO A 372 19.70 -1.54 21.17
N PRO A 373 20.35 -2.12 22.19
CA PRO A 373 19.77 -2.24 23.53
C PRO A 373 19.27 -0.89 24.07
N GLY A 374 18.10 -0.87 24.70
CA GLY A 374 17.47 0.35 25.23
C GLY A 374 16.75 1.25 24.20
N GLU A 375 17.00 1.07 22.90
CA GLU A 375 16.29 1.76 21.83
C GLU A 375 14.97 1.07 21.46
N ARG A 376 14.05 1.85 20.90
CA ARG A 376 12.77 1.33 20.42
C ARG A 376 12.87 1.00 18.95
N MET A 377 12.24 -0.10 18.55
CA MET A 377 12.07 -0.42 17.14
C MET A 377 11.33 0.72 16.41
N ALA A 378 11.86 1.15 15.26
CA ALA A 378 11.32 2.28 14.51
C ALA A 378 9.81 2.13 14.22
N GLY A 379 9.02 3.09 14.70
CA GLY A 379 7.57 3.12 14.51
C GLY A 379 6.77 2.17 15.41
N ARG A 380 7.42 1.51 16.38
CA ARG A 380 6.83 0.52 17.30
C ARG A 380 7.20 0.82 18.75
N GLY A 381 6.37 0.34 19.69
CA GLY A 381 6.56 0.54 21.12
C GLY A 381 7.44 -0.50 21.82
N TYR A 382 8.13 -1.34 21.06
CA TYR A 382 8.84 -2.53 21.57
C TYR A 382 10.36 -2.32 21.57
N ARG A 383 11.02 -3.04 22.47
CA ARG A 383 12.47 -3.12 22.57
C ARG A 383 12.94 -4.57 22.51
N PRO A 384 14.22 -4.84 22.20
CA PRO A 384 14.77 -6.21 22.17
C PRO A 384 14.56 -6.97 23.48
N GLU A 385 14.55 -6.29 24.62
CA GLU A 385 14.38 -6.92 25.93
C GLU A 385 12.97 -7.51 26.13
N ASP A 386 11.97 -7.04 25.38
CA ASP A 386 10.58 -7.51 25.50
C ASP A 386 10.37 -8.90 24.86
N LEU A 387 11.35 -9.42 24.13
CA LEU A 387 11.22 -10.62 23.29
C LEU A 387 10.75 -11.85 24.08
N GLU A 388 11.32 -12.08 25.25
CA GLU A 388 10.95 -13.22 26.10
C GLU A 388 9.51 -13.09 26.62
N THR A 389 9.14 -11.91 27.12
CA THR A 389 7.79 -11.61 27.60
C THR A 389 6.75 -11.80 26.48
N ILE A 390 7.04 -11.34 25.26
CA ILE A 390 6.17 -11.52 24.09
C ILE A 390 5.99 -13.01 23.77
N SER A 391 7.08 -13.80 23.83
CA SER A 391 7.01 -15.24 23.59
C SER A 391 6.20 -15.96 24.64
N GLN A 392 6.38 -15.63 25.93
CA GLN A 392 5.64 -16.25 27.03
C GLN A 392 4.16 -15.89 26.97
N ALA A 393 3.82 -14.61 26.77
CA ALA A 393 2.44 -14.15 26.60
C ALA A 393 1.76 -14.82 25.41
N GLY A 394 2.50 -14.98 24.31
CA GLY A 394 1.99 -15.59 23.10
C GLY A 394 1.71 -17.09 23.25
N MET A 395 2.59 -17.81 23.95
CA MET A 395 2.35 -19.21 24.34
C MET A 395 1.17 -19.32 25.31
N ALA A 396 1.09 -18.46 26.32
CA ALA A 396 -0.04 -18.43 27.26
C ALA A 396 -1.38 -18.24 26.52
N ALA A 397 -1.45 -17.30 25.58
CA ALA A 397 -2.63 -17.09 24.73
C ALA A 397 -2.99 -18.33 23.88
N ALA A 398 -2.00 -19.08 23.38
CA ALA A 398 -2.24 -20.32 22.64
C ALA A 398 -2.87 -21.41 23.53
N PHE A 399 -2.34 -21.61 24.74
CA PHE A 399 -2.93 -22.53 25.72
C PHE A 399 -4.32 -22.09 26.16
N SER A 400 -4.54 -20.79 26.38
CA SER A 400 -5.86 -20.25 26.68
C SER A 400 -6.87 -20.50 25.55
N ALA A 401 -6.47 -20.36 24.28
CA ALA A 401 -7.33 -20.68 23.15
C ALA A 401 -7.73 -22.16 23.14
N ALA A 402 -6.78 -23.08 23.38
CA ALA A 402 -7.09 -24.50 23.46
C ALA A 402 -7.97 -24.86 24.67
N LEU A 403 -7.75 -24.22 25.82
CA LEU A 403 -8.59 -24.39 27.01
C LEU A 403 -10.02 -23.91 26.76
N VAL A 404 -10.19 -22.73 26.16
CA VAL A 404 -11.51 -22.21 25.79
C VAL A 404 -12.22 -23.14 24.81
N MET A 405 -11.50 -23.74 23.86
CA MET A 405 -12.05 -24.76 22.95
C MET A 405 -12.52 -26.00 23.73
N ALA A 406 -11.73 -26.49 24.69
CA ALA A 406 -12.12 -27.63 25.52
C ALA A 406 -13.36 -27.32 26.36
N MET A 407 -13.44 -26.12 26.97
CA MET A 407 -14.62 -25.68 27.72
C MET A 407 -15.86 -25.52 26.84
N PHE A 408 -15.70 -25.06 25.60
CA PHE A 408 -16.80 -24.98 24.64
C PHE A 408 -17.39 -26.36 24.36
N ILE A 409 -16.55 -27.37 24.12
CA ILE A 409 -16.98 -28.73 23.78
C ILE A 409 -17.81 -29.37 24.92
N ASP A 410 -17.49 -29.04 26.17
CA ASP A 410 -18.20 -29.50 27.37
C ASP A 410 -19.43 -28.64 27.73
N SER A 411 -19.67 -27.54 27.01
CA SER A 411 -20.75 -26.61 27.32
C SER A 411 -22.11 -27.03 26.74
N GLU A 412 -23.19 -26.57 27.38
CA GLU A 412 -24.56 -26.77 26.88
C GLU A 412 -24.76 -26.23 25.46
N ALA A 413 -24.02 -25.18 25.10
CA ALA A 413 -24.06 -24.58 23.77
C ALA A 413 -23.56 -25.55 22.67
N ALA A 414 -22.57 -26.38 22.97
CA ALA A 414 -22.09 -27.40 22.04
C ALA A 414 -23.05 -28.60 21.99
N THR A 415 -23.56 -29.05 23.14
CA THR A 415 -24.50 -30.18 23.19
C THR A 415 -25.84 -29.89 22.52
N GLY A 416 -26.25 -28.62 22.45
CA GLY A 416 -27.47 -28.20 21.76
C GLY A 416 -27.34 -28.07 20.24
N GLN A 417 -26.12 -27.89 19.71
CA GLN A 417 -25.87 -27.66 18.28
C GLN A 417 -25.26 -28.86 17.56
N TYR A 418 -24.61 -29.78 18.28
CA TYR A 418 -23.90 -30.92 17.71
C TYR A 418 -24.47 -32.24 18.25
N SER A 419 -24.82 -33.16 17.35
CA SER A 419 -25.30 -34.51 17.68
C SER A 419 -24.29 -35.32 18.48
N ARG A 420 -22.98 -35.14 18.20
CA ARG A 420 -21.88 -35.90 18.81
C ARG A 420 -20.72 -34.98 19.24
N PRO A 421 -20.87 -34.18 20.31
CA PRO A 421 -19.87 -33.19 20.70
C PRO A 421 -18.50 -33.78 21.06
N TRP A 422 -18.46 -35.02 21.57
CA TRP A 422 -17.22 -35.71 21.94
C TRP A 422 -16.26 -35.94 20.76
N LEU A 423 -16.76 -35.97 19.52
CA LEU A 423 -15.91 -36.04 18.32
C LEU A 423 -15.07 -34.78 18.11
N MET A 424 -15.46 -33.65 18.71
CA MET A 424 -14.72 -32.40 18.65
C MET A 424 -13.54 -32.34 19.63
N TRP A 425 -13.46 -33.26 20.60
CA TRP A 425 -12.40 -33.24 21.63
C TRP A 425 -10.98 -33.13 21.07
N PRO A 426 -10.61 -33.82 19.96
CA PRO A 426 -9.29 -33.67 19.35
C PRO A 426 -8.98 -32.27 18.81
N LEU A 427 -9.95 -31.37 18.64
CA LEU A 427 -9.70 -29.98 18.21
C LEU A 427 -8.78 -29.24 19.18
N ALA A 428 -8.96 -29.42 20.49
CA ALA A 428 -8.11 -28.76 21.49
C ALA A 428 -6.62 -29.11 21.34
N PRO A 429 -6.19 -30.41 21.33
CA PRO A 429 -4.79 -30.75 21.08
C PRO A 429 -4.30 -30.42 19.66
N LEU A 430 -5.17 -30.41 18.63
CA LEU A 430 -4.79 -29.99 17.27
C LEU A 430 -4.45 -28.50 17.21
N ILE A 431 -5.25 -27.65 17.86
CA ILE A 431 -5.01 -26.19 17.95
C ILE A 431 -3.71 -25.94 18.73
N LEU A 432 -3.49 -26.66 19.82
CA LEU A 432 -2.26 -26.61 20.61
C LEU A 432 -1.04 -27.01 19.76
N TYR A 433 -1.10 -28.13 19.05
CA TYR A 433 -0.03 -28.54 18.14
C TYR A 433 0.27 -27.47 17.10
N LEU A 434 -0.76 -26.92 16.44
CA LEU A 434 -0.60 -25.91 15.39
C LEU A 434 0.06 -24.64 15.92
N THR A 435 -0.42 -24.13 17.06
CA THR A 435 0.09 -22.90 17.69
C THR A 435 1.49 -23.10 18.26
N MET A 436 1.76 -24.21 18.96
CA MET A 436 3.11 -24.55 19.44
C MET A 436 4.11 -24.68 18.30
N ARG A 437 3.73 -25.39 17.22
CA ARG A 437 4.59 -25.53 16.04
C ARG A 437 4.92 -24.17 15.46
N LEU A 438 3.94 -23.27 15.35
CA LEU A 438 4.14 -21.92 14.85
C LEU A 438 5.17 -21.15 15.70
N TRP A 439 5.05 -21.21 17.04
CA TRP A 439 6.01 -20.60 17.95
C TRP A 439 7.42 -21.21 17.83
N ILE A 440 7.53 -22.53 17.68
CA ILE A 440 8.82 -23.21 17.43
C ILE A 440 9.44 -22.72 16.12
N LEU A 441 8.66 -22.60 15.04
CA LEU A 441 9.15 -22.14 13.73
C LEU A 441 9.56 -20.66 13.75
N ALA A 442 8.82 -19.83 14.48
CA ALA A 442 9.17 -18.43 14.74
C ALA A 442 10.48 -18.32 15.53
N ARG A 443 10.70 -19.19 16.52
CA ARG A 443 11.97 -19.24 17.27
C ARG A 443 13.15 -19.75 16.44
N ARG A 444 12.91 -20.50 15.37
CA ARG A 444 13.93 -21.02 14.44
C ARG A 444 14.21 -20.09 13.26
N ASP A 445 13.61 -18.90 13.23
CA ASP A 445 13.76 -17.93 12.13
C ASP A 445 13.34 -18.49 10.76
N THR A 446 12.44 -19.47 10.75
CA THR A 446 11.93 -20.10 9.51
C THR A 446 10.64 -19.48 9.01
N MET A 447 10.09 -18.52 9.75
CA MET A 447 8.80 -17.92 9.50
C MET A 447 8.97 -16.45 9.11
N HIS A 448 8.72 -16.14 7.83
CA HIS A 448 8.94 -14.80 7.27
C HIS A 448 7.62 -14.12 6.87
N ASP A 449 6.55 -14.90 6.75
CA ASP A 449 5.22 -14.45 6.33
C ASP A 449 4.30 -14.16 7.52
N ASP A 450 3.20 -13.45 7.26
CA ASP A 450 2.14 -13.23 8.23
C ASP A 450 1.57 -14.59 8.74
N PRO A 451 1.43 -14.80 10.05
CA PRO A 451 1.03 -16.08 10.62
C PRO A 451 -0.24 -16.70 10.07
N VAL A 452 -1.24 -15.89 9.78
CA VAL A 452 -2.51 -16.36 9.21
C VAL A 452 -2.27 -16.89 7.79
N VAL A 453 -1.48 -16.17 7.00
CA VAL A 453 -1.14 -16.58 5.64
C VAL A 453 -0.28 -17.84 5.64
N PHE A 454 0.64 -17.96 6.60
CA PHE A 454 1.46 -19.16 6.79
C PHE A 454 0.59 -20.39 7.08
N ILE A 455 -0.35 -20.31 8.02
CA ILE A 455 -1.26 -21.42 8.36
C ILE A 455 -2.03 -21.89 7.13
N ILE A 456 -2.47 -20.96 6.28
CA ILE A 456 -3.29 -21.30 5.10
C ILE A 456 -2.45 -21.86 3.96
N ARG A 457 -1.15 -21.55 3.87
CA ARG A 457 -0.25 -22.04 2.80
C ARG A 457 0.53 -23.29 3.17
N ASP A 458 0.87 -23.48 4.44
CA ASP A 458 1.66 -24.61 4.91
C ASP A 458 0.83 -25.91 4.89
N TRP A 459 1.29 -26.91 4.15
CA TRP A 459 0.54 -28.16 3.94
C TRP A 459 0.26 -28.93 5.24
N ARG A 460 1.14 -28.86 6.25
CA ARG A 460 0.90 -29.53 7.54
C ARG A 460 -0.22 -28.82 8.31
N SER A 461 -0.20 -27.50 8.32
CA SER A 461 -1.28 -26.68 8.87
C SER A 461 -2.61 -26.92 8.15
N GLN A 462 -2.59 -27.06 6.82
CA GLN A 462 -3.77 -27.41 6.02
C GLN A 462 -4.32 -28.81 6.37
N LEU A 463 -3.45 -29.82 6.56
CA LEU A 463 -3.88 -31.16 6.98
C LEU A 463 -4.53 -31.13 8.37
N VAL A 464 -3.92 -30.44 9.33
CA VAL A 464 -4.46 -30.29 10.69
C VAL A 464 -5.79 -29.54 10.67
N GLY A 465 -5.88 -28.44 9.92
CA GLY A 465 -7.11 -27.67 9.75
C GLY A 465 -8.21 -28.47 9.04
N GLY A 466 -7.86 -29.20 7.97
CA GLY A 466 -8.78 -30.07 7.25
C GLY A 466 -9.32 -31.21 8.11
N PHE A 467 -8.46 -31.85 8.90
CA PHE A 467 -8.88 -32.85 9.88
C PHE A 467 -9.80 -32.24 10.94
N GLY A 468 -9.50 -31.04 11.44
CA GLY A 468 -10.39 -30.33 12.36
C GLY A 468 -11.77 -30.02 11.76
N ILE A 469 -11.83 -29.59 10.50
CA ILE A 469 -13.10 -29.35 9.79
C ILE A 469 -13.88 -30.66 9.66
N LEU A 470 -13.23 -31.77 9.32
CA LEU A 470 -13.89 -33.08 9.25
C LEU A 470 -14.48 -33.51 10.59
N LEU A 471 -13.77 -33.27 11.70
CA LEU A 471 -14.30 -33.54 13.04
C LEU A 471 -15.53 -32.69 13.36
N LEU A 472 -15.51 -31.39 13.03
CA LEU A 472 -16.66 -30.50 13.21
C LEU A 472 -17.89 -30.97 12.41
N LEU A 473 -17.69 -31.31 11.14
CA LEU A 473 -18.76 -31.82 10.28
C LEU A 473 -19.31 -33.16 10.79
N ALA A 474 -18.42 -34.07 11.20
CA ALA A 474 -18.82 -35.38 11.75
C ALA A 474 -19.50 -35.27 13.12
N ALA A 475 -19.22 -34.22 13.90
CA ALA A 475 -19.90 -33.94 15.16
C ALA A 475 -21.31 -33.37 14.95
N GLY A 476 -21.54 -32.68 13.84
CA GLY A 476 -22.83 -32.06 13.49
C GLY A 476 -23.82 -33.02 12.82
N MET A 477 -23.31 -34.06 12.16
CA MET A 477 -24.09 -35.21 11.67
C MET A 477 -24.44 -36.17 12.81
#